data_AF-A0A8H6ISN0-F1
#
_entry.id   AF-A0A8H6ISN0-F1
#
_cell.length_a   1.000
_cell.length_b   1.000
_cell.length_c   1.000
_cell.angle_alpha   90.00
_cell.angle_beta   90.00
_cell.angle_gamma   90.00
#
_symmetry.space_group_name_H-M   'P 1'
#
loop_
_entity.id
_entity.type
_entity.pdbx_description
1 polymer ?
#
loop_
_entity_poly.entity_id
_entity_poly.type
_entity_poly.pdbx_seq_one_letter_code
_entity_poly.pdbx_strand_id
1 'polypeptide(L)'
;MAVDEQDRDLVVVTLWGGRLLYRVAERSVRRGRDDPRYEAGKSSAFWNKALFTVYLPEAVFQTIISLPFTIPFRHQGIGTLLASSPEWFNAAAVGLFSAGFALEVLGDWQLSQFKKGDQDEKSVCKEGVWSLVRHPNYLGDALVHLSFPLLLYATGMLSSIELFGPLANYAFLRHIGGDRENEESQEARYLKNNPEKKVDLDRNRHQRNSFWPDISQVRNRWAWVVIGCGLAGAAVEKLSRLNN
;
A
#
# COMPACT_ATOMS: atom_id res chain seq x y z
N MET A 1 -4.57 -29.37 9.03
CA MET A 1 -5.52 -28.39 8.46
C MET A 1 -5.16 -26.97 8.87
N ALA A 2 -5.23 -26.58 10.16
CA ALA A 2 -4.87 -25.22 10.60
C ALA A 2 -3.39 -24.83 10.35
N VAL A 3 -2.46 -25.79 10.48
CA VAL A 3 -1.04 -25.56 10.19
C VAL A 3 -0.78 -25.29 8.70
N ASP A 4 -1.50 -25.99 7.82
CA ASP A 4 -1.37 -25.86 6.36
C ASP A 4 -1.94 -24.53 5.84
N GLU A 5 -3.05 -24.06 6.42
CA GLU A 5 -3.58 -22.72 6.12
C GLU A 5 -2.65 -21.60 6.62
N GLN A 6 -2.07 -21.76 7.81
CA GLN A 6 -1.14 -20.77 8.38
C GLN A 6 0.15 -20.66 7.56
N ASP A 7 0.67 -21.77 7.06
CA ASP A 7 1.85 -21.79 6.19
C ASP A 7 1.58 -21.09 4.85
N ARG A 8 0.37 -21.27 4.28
CA ARG A 8 -0.05 -20.58 3.05
C ARG A 8 -0.14 -19.07 3.21
N ASP A 9 -0.76 -18.61 4.30
CA ASP A 9 -0.93 -17.17 4.56
C ASP A 9 0.43 -16.48 4.75
N LEU A 10 1.37 -17.15 5.43
CA LEU A 10 2.76 -16.70 5.58
C LEU A 10 3.49 -16.60 4.23
N VAL A 11 3.29 -17.54 3.32
CA VAL A 11 3.86 -17.48 1.97
C VAL A 11 3.36 -16.25 1.24
N VAL A 12 2.06 -15.98 1.27
CA VAL A 12 1.47 -14.80 0.59
C VAL A 12 2.02 -13.50 1.16
N VAL A 13 2.07 -13.36 2.49
CA VAL A 13 2.63 -12.17 3.16
C VAL A 13 4.12 -12.01 2.85
N THR A 14 4.87 -13.11 2.83
CA THR A 14 6.31 -13.10 2.50
C THR A 14 6.56 -12.68 1.06
N LEU A 15 5.75 -13.17 0.11
CA LEU A 15 5.84 -12.78 -1.29
C LEU A 15 5.49 -11.30 -1.49
N TRP A 16 4.45 -10.80 -0.82
CA TRP A 16 4.07 -9.40 -0.85
C TRP A 16 5.14 -8.48 -0.25
N GLY A 17 5.64 -8.79 0.96
CA GLY A 17 6.72 -8.04 1.61
C GLY A 17 8.04 -8.11 0.83
N GLY A 18 8.38 -9.28 0.29
CA GLY A 18 9.55 -9.47 -0.57
C GLY A 18 9.47 -8.65 -1.86
N ARG A 19 8.28 -8.52 -2.46
CA ARG A 19 8.04 -7.64 -3.61
C ARG A 19 8.27 -6.17 -3.26
N LEU A 20 7.72 -5.69 -2.13
CA LEU A 20 7.94 -4.32 -1.67
C LEU A 20 9.43 -4.03 -1.45
N LEU A 21 10.12 -4.94 -0.75
CA LEU A 21 11.57 -4.85 -0.53
C LEU A 21 12.33 -4.80 -1.85
N TYR A 22 12.04 -5.72 -2.78
CA TYR A 22 12.66 -5.75 -4.10
C TYR A 22 12.50 -4.41 -4.83
N ARG A 23 11.30 -3.82 -4.82
CA ARG A 23 11.01 -2.55 -5.49
C ARG A 23 11.79 -1.39 -4.88
N VAL A 24 11.90 -1.33 -3.56
CA VAL A 24 12.69 -0.32 -2.85
C VAL A 24 14.19 -0.51 -3.08
N ALA A 25 14.67 -1.75 -3.07
CA ALA A 25 16.07 -2.06 -3.36
C ALA A 25 16.44 -1.72 -4.81
N GLU A 26 15.66 -2.18 -5.78
CA GLU A 26 15.84 -1.93 -7.22
C GLU A 26 15.96 -0.43 -7.51
N ARG A 27 15.01 0.39 -7.01
CA ARG A 27 15.04 1.84 -7.24
C ARG A 27 16.25 2.52 -6.59
N SER A 28 16.69 2.01 -5.44
CA SER A 28 17.80 2.60 -4.68
C SER A 28 19.12 2.30 -5.38
N VAL A 29 19.32 1.04 -5.79
CA VAL A 29 20.50 0.62 -6.56
C VAL A 29 20.56 1.35 -7.91
N ARG A 30 19.44 1.41 -8.64
CA ARG A 30 19.39 2.13 -9.94
C ARG A 30 19.67 3.62 -9.80
N ARG A 31 19.30 4.23 -8.67
CA ARG A 31 19.56 5.66 -8.42
C ARG A 31 21.04 5.93 -8.16
N GLY A 32 21.76 5.01 -7.51
CA GLY A 32 23.19 5.12 -7.23
C GLY A 32 23.58 6.23 -6.25
N ARG A 33 22.60 6.94 -5.68
CA ARG A 33 22.74 8.01 -4.70
C ARG A 33 21.52 8.03 -3.79
N ASP A 34 21.59 8.82 -2.72
CA ASP A 34 20.51 8.95 -1.76
C ASP A 34 19.21 9.48 -2.39
N ASP A 35 18.09 9.22 -1.72
CA ASP A 35 16.83 9.82 -2.13
C ASP A 35 16.95 11.35 -2.09
N PRO A 36 16.52 12.07 -3.15
CA PRO A 36 16.58 13.54 -3.18
C PRO A 36 15.91 14.20 -1.96
N ARG A 37 14.96 13.52 -1.31
CA ARG A 37 14.35 13.95 -0.04
C ARG A 37 15.35 14.08 1.11
N TYR A 38 16.43 13.29 1.12
CA TYR A 38 17.43 13.23 2.19
C TYR A 38 18.80 13.80 1.77
N GLU A 39 18.93 14.35 0.57
CA GLU A 39 20.19 14.92 0.09
C GLU A 39 20.49 16.31 0.68
N ALA A 40 19.46 17.08 1.05
CA ALA A 40 19.65 18.46 1.53
C ALA A 40 20.16 18.50 2.98
N GLY A 41 21.26 19.22 3.21
CA GLY A 41 21.64 19.68 4.55
C GLY A 41 22.34 18.66 5.46
N LYS A 42 23.06 17.69 4.90
CA LYS A 42 23.90 16.76 5.69
C LYS A 42 25.07 17.48 6.35
N SER A 43 24.87 17.93 7.58
CA SER A 43 25.92 18.42 8.49
C SER A 43 26.41 17.31 9.43
N SER A 44 27.44 17.56 10.23
CA SER A 44 27.93 16.61 11.24
C SER A 44 26.86 16.20 12.26
N ALA A 45 25.90 17.08 12.56
CA ALA A 45 24.78 16.81 13.47
C ALA A 45 23.56 16.17 12.78
N PHE A 46 23.58 16.01 11.45
CA PHE A 46 22.46 15.51 10.67
C PHE A 46 21.98 14.14 11.14
N TRP A 47 22.89 13.19 11.34
CA TRP A 47 22.54 11.81 11.68
C TRP A 47 21.84 11.69 13.04
N ASN A 48 22.31 12.43 14.05
CA ASN A 48 21.65 12.46 15.36
C ASN A 48 20.25 13.08 15.24
N LYS A 49 20.12 14.20 14.53
CA LYS A 49 18.81 14.83 14.32
C LYS A 49 17.87 13.89 13.56
N ALA A 50 18.31 13.32 12.43
CA ALA A 50 17.53 12.41 11.61
C ALA A 50 17.10 11.14 12.37
N LEU A 51 17.97 10.60 13.23
CA LEU A 51 17.63 9.48 14.11
C LEU A 51 16.41 9.80 14.98
N PHE A 52 16.42 10.93 15.67
CA PHE A 52 15.33 11.29 16.60
C PHE A 52 14.10 11.89 15.93
N THR A 53 14.23 12.53 14.77
CA THR A 53 13.10 13.22 14.11
C THR A 53 12.50 12.48 12.94
N VAL A 54 13.20 11.49 12.36
CA VAL A 54 12.72 10.72 11.19
C VAL A 54 12.70 9.23 11.52
N TYR A 55 13.87 8.63 11.78
CA TYR A 55 13.97 7.17 11.86
C TYR A 55 13.27 6.56 13.09
N LEU A 56 13.41 7.15 14.28
CA LEU A 56 12.74 6.65 15.48
C LEU A 56 11.21 6.80 15.41
N PRO A 57 10.64 7.97 15.04
CA PRO A 57 9.21 8.08 14.80
C PRO A 57 8.71 7.07 13.76
N GLU A 58 9.43 6.92 12.64
CA GLU A 58 9.08 5.95 11.60
C GLU A 58 9.10 4.51 12.13
N ALA A 59 10.12 4.13 12.93
CA ALA A 59 10.19 2.82 13.56
C ALA A 59 9.00 2.56 14.52
N VAL A 60 8.55 3.59 15.25
CA VAL A 60 7.35 3.49 16.10
C VAL A 60 6.09 3.26 15.24
N PHE A 61 5.93 4.02 14.15
CA PHE A 61 4.81 3.79 13.21
C PHE A 61 4.85 2.39 12.61
N GLN A 62 6.01 1.93 12.14
CA GLN A 62 6.17 0.59 11.58
C GLN A 62 5.87 -0.51 12.60
N THR A 63 6.22 -0.30 13.87
CA THR A 63 5.86 -1.23 14.96
C THR A 63 4.34 -1.34 15.10
N ILE A 64 3.63 -0.21 15.12
CA ILE A 64 2.16 -0.19 15.23
C ILE A 64 1.51 -0.80 13.98
N ILE A 65 1.99 -0.44 12.79
CA ILE A 65 1.52 -1.00 11.51
C ILE A 65 1.67 -2.51 11.51
N SER A 66 2.72 -3.04 12.15
CA SER A 66 3.01 -4.47 12.18
C SER A 66 2.15 -5.31 13.14
N LEU A 67 1.32 -4.69 13.98
CA LEU A 67 0.54 -5.39 15.01
C LEU A 67 -0.35 -6.52 14.44
N PRO A 68 -1.12 -6.34 13.35
CA PRO A 68 -1.93 -7.40 12.75
C PRO A 68 -1.13 -8.63 12.30
N PHE A 69 0.18 -8.48 12.07
CA PHE A 69 1.05 -9.59 11.65
C PHE A 69 1.74 -10.24 12.82
N THR A 70 2.09 -9.49 13.87
CA THR A 70 2.99 -9.97 14.92
C THR A 70 2.24 -10.51 16.13
N ILE A 71 1.11 -9.88 16.46
CA ILE A 71 0.32 -10.19 17.63
C ILE A 71 -0.36 -11.56 17.52
N PRO A 72 -0.99 -11.97 16.40
CA PRO A 72 -1.65 -13.29 16.30
C PRO A 72 -0.75 -14.50 16.63
N PHE A 73 0.57 -14.39 16.47
CA PHE A 73 1.52 -15.44 16.85
C PHE A 73 1.81 -15.53 18.36
N ARG A 74 1.29 -14.59 19.16
CA ARG A 74 1.63 -14.41 20.59
C ARG A 74 0.44 -14.63 21.53
N HIS A 75 -0.79 -14.48 21.08
CA HIS A 75 -1.99 -14.77 21.88
C HIS A 75 -2.81 -15.87 21.21
N GLN A 76 -2.74 -17.08 21.77
CA GLN A 76 -3.81 -18.05 21.56
C GLN A 76 -4.94 -17.71 22.55
N GLY A 77 -5.79 -16.73 22.21
CA GLY A 77 -7.07 -16.54 22.91
C GLY A 77 -7.15 -15.53 24.06
N ILE A 78 -6.34 -14.46 24.10
CA ILE A 78 -6.59 -13.32 25.02
C ILE A 78 -7.28 -12.20 24.24
N GLY A 79 -8.52 -11.85 24.62
CA GLY A 79 -9.24 -10.68 24.08
C GLY A 79 -9.84 -10.86 22.69
N THR A 80 -9.95 -12.10 22.20
CA THR A 80 -10.59 -12.43 20.93
C THR A 80 -12.05 -11.96 20.94
N LEU A 81 -12.44 -11.18 19.93
CA LEU A 81 -13.84 -10.94 19.60
C LEU A 81 -14.45 -12.27 19.14
N LEU A 82 -14.74 -13.16 20.09
CA LEU A 82 -15.31 -14.49 19.86
C LEU A 82 -16.74 -14.31 19.36
N ALA A 83 -16.88 -14.23 18.05
CA ALA A 83 -18.13 -14.45 17.36
C ALA A 83 -17.85 -15.42 16.22
N SER A 84 -18.76 -16.38 16.03
CA SER A 84 -18.88 -17.14 14.79
C SER A 84 -19.03 -16.15 13.63
N SER A 85 -17.91 -15.76 13.03
CA SER A 85 -17.89 -14.80 11.95
C SER A 85 -18.40 -15.50 10.68
N PRO A 86 -19.33 -14.88 9.95
CA PRO A 86 -19.80 -15.42 8.68
C PRO A 86 -18.64 -15.71 7.71
N GLU A 87 -18.74 -16.82 6.96
CA GLU A 87 -17.73 -17.25 5.98
C GLU A 87 -17.36 -16.15 4.97
N TRP A 88 -18.28 -15.24 4.67
CA TRP A 88 -18.04 -14.14 3.73
C TRP A 88 -16.95 -13.15 4.20
N PHE A 89 -16.61 -13.09 5.50
CA PHE A 89 -15.50 -12.26 5.98
C PHE A 89 -14.15 -12.74 5.45
N ASN A 90 -13.93 -14.06 5.36
CA ASN A 90 -12.72 -14.61 4.76
C ASN A 90 -12.64 -14.24 3.26
N ALA A 91 -13.75 -14.41 2.54
CA ALA A 91 -13.83 -14.04 1.13
C ALA A 91 -13.60 -12.52 0.93
N ALA A 92 -14.14 -11.68 1.81
CA ALA A 92 -13.92 -10.23 1.78
C ALA A 92 -12.46 -9.85 2.06
N ALA A 93 -11.82 -10.50 3.04
CA ALA A 93 -10.41 -10.30 3.35
C ALA A 93 -9.53 -10.63 2.14
N VAL A 94 -9.66 -11.84 1.59
CA VAL A 94 -8.89 -12.26 0.40
C VAL A 94 -9.20 -11.37 -0.81
N GLY A 95 -10.45 -10.96 -0.97
CA GLY A 95 -10.85 -10.05 -2.04
C GLY A 95 -10.19 -8.67 -1.93
N LEU A 96 -10.17 -8.09 -0.73
CA LEU A 96 -9.49 -6.82 -0.48
C LEU A 96 -7.98 -6.93 -0.64
N PHE A 97 -7.37 -8.00 -0.13
CA PHE A 97 -5.96 -8.27 -0.32
C PHE A 97 -5.62 -8.34 -1.81
N SER A 98 -6.37 -9.13 -2.58
CA SER A 98 -6.12 -9.35 -4.01
C SER A 98 -6.34 -8.07 -4.84
N ALA A 99 -7.36 -7.28 -4.53
CA ALA A 99 -7.59 -5.98 -5.15
C ALA A 99 -6.46 -4.98 -4.83
N GLY A 100 -6.03 -4.92 -3.56
CA GLY A 100 -4.94 -4.06 -3.11
C GLY A 100 -3.61 -4.45 -3.73
N PHE A 101 -3.30 -5.75 -3.74
CA PHE A 101 -2.12 -6.31 -4.39
C PHE A 101 -2.10 -6.00 -5.90
N ALA A 102 -3.26 -6.13 -6.59
CA ALA A 102 -3.37 -5.78 -7.99
C ALA A 102 -3.11 -4.28 -8.23
N LEU A 103 -3.65 -3.39 -7.39
CA LEU A 103 -3.38 -1.95 -7.48
C LEU A 103 -1.91 -1.62 -7.30
N GLU A 104 -1.24 -2.24 -6.34
CA GLU A 104 0.20 -2.07 -6.13
C GLU A 104 1.00 -2.53 -7.35
N VAL A 105 0.79 -3.76 -7.80
CA VAL A 105 1.55 -4.36 -8.91
C VAL A 105 1.32 -3.60 -10.21
N LEU A 106 0.06 -3.34 -10.56
CA LEU A 106 -0.30 -2.62 -11.79
C LEU A 106 0.17 -1.16 -11.72
N GLY A 107 0.01 -0.50 -10.57
CA GLY A 107 0.44 0.88 -10.36
C GLY A 107 1.96 1.01 -10.53
N ASP A 108 2.72 0.13 -9.87
CA ASP A 108 4.18 0.07 -9.95
C ASP A 108 4.68 -0.22 -11.37
N TRP A 109 4.05 -1.18 -12.05
CA TRP A 109 4.42 -1.57 -13.40
C TRP A 109 4.12 -0.44 -14.39
N GLN A 110 2.91 0.12 -14.37
CA GLN A 110 2.50 1.21 -15.26
C GLN A 110 3.37 2.47 -15.06
N LEU A 111 3.68 2.81 -13.81
CA LEU A 111 4.59 3.94 -13.52
C LEU A 111 6.00 3.68 -14.03
N SER A 112 6.49 2.43 -13.92
CA SER A 112 7.80 2.05 -14.45
C SER A 112 7.86 2.16 -15.97
N GLN A 113 6.80 1.72 -16.67
CA GLN A 113 6.73 1.88 -18.13
C GLN A 113 6.62 3.35 -18.54
N PHE A 114 5.79 4.13 -17.84
CA PHE A 114 5.63 5.57 -18.09
C PHE A 114 6.97 6.31 -18.02
N LYS A 115 7.76 6.03 -16.97
CA LYS A 115 9.09 6.64 -16.76
C LYS A 115 10.15 6.24 -17.79
N LYS A 116 9.89 5.25 -18.65
CA LYS A 116 10.79 4.87 -19.74
C LYS A 116 10.47 5.60 -21.05
N GLY A 117 9.28 6.21 -21.16
CA GLY A 117 8.87 6.93 -22.36
C GLY A 117 9.09 8.43 -22.24
N ASP A 118 9.16 9.10 -23.39
CA ASP A 118 9.40 10.55 -23.50
C ASP A 118 8.27 11.39 -22.85
N GLN A 119 7.08 10.81 -22.65
CA GLN A 119 5.95 11.49 -22.01
C GLN A 119 6.21 11.88 -20.55
N ASP A 120 7.10 11.16 -19.85
CA ASP A 120 7.48 11.51 -18.47
C ASP A 120 8.21 12.85 -18.42
N GLU A 121 8.80 13.34 -19.52
CA GLU A 121 9.43 14.66 -19.53
C GLU A 121 8.42 15.80 -19.39
N LYS A 122 7.14 15.57 -19.73
CA LYS A 122 6.13 16.65 -19.80
C LYS A 122 4.93 16.43 -18.91
N SER A 123 4.67 15.19 -18.49
CA SER A 123 3.42 14.83 -17.83
C SER A 123 3.62 13.87 -16.67
N VAL A 124 2.61 13.76 -15.82
CA VAL A 124 2.54 12.72 -14.78
C VAL A 124 1.75 11.52 -15.28
N CYS A 125 2.01 10.34 -14.70
CA CYS A 125 1.30 9.12 -15.08
C CYS A 125 -0.19 9.24 -14.72
N LYS A 126 -1.07 9.10 -15.72
CA LYS A 126 -2.52 9.31 -15.59
C LYS A 126 -3.35 8.18 -16.21
N GLU A 127 -2.70 7.18 -16.76
CA GLU A 127 -3.33 6.06 -17.45
C GLU A 127 -3.36 4.82 -16.56
N GLY A 128 -4.13 3.81 -16.96
CA GLY A 128 -4.14 2.58 -16.19
C GLY A 128 -4.88 2.72 -14.86
N VAL A 129 -4.38 2.09 -13.80
CA VAL A 129 -4.90 2.27 -12.44
C VAL A 129 -4.64 3.69 -11.91
N TRP A 130 -3.67 4.44 -12.48
CA TRP A 130 -3.45 5.86 -12.18
C TRP A 130 -4.57 6.77 -12.70
N SER A 131 -5.48 6.22 -13.51
CA SER A 131 -6.71 6.92 -13.90
C SER A 131 -7.78 6.92 -12.82
N LEU A 132 -7.69 6.03 -11.83
CA LEU A 132 -8.64 5.91 -10.72
C LEU A 132 -8.37 6.94 -9.63
N VAL A 133 -7.10 7.02 -9.20
CA VAL A 133 -6.60 7.90 -8.14
C VAL A 133 -5.16 8.31 -8.45
N ARG A 134 -4.65 9.38 -7.82
CA ARG A 134 -3.27 9.85 -8.10
C ARG A 134 -2.18 8.94 -7.53
N HIS A 135 -2.45 8.16 -6.47
CA HIS A 135 -1.49 7.19 -5.91
C HIS A 135 -2.15 5.81 -5.70
N PRO A 136 -2.40 5.05 -6.79
CA PRO A 136 -3.09 3.76 -6.71
C PRO A 136 -2.30 2.73 -5.91
N ASN A 137 -0.97 2.83 -5.86
CA ASN A 137 -0.11 2.00 -5.03
C ASN A 137 -0.32 2.22 -3.52
N TYR A 138 -0.56 3.46 -3.07
CA TYR A 138 -0.87 3.72 -1.66
C TYR A 138 -2.29 3.29 -1.29
N LEU A 139 -3.24 3.45 -2.21
CA LEU A 139 -4.57 2.87 -2.04
C LEU A 139 -4.46 1.33 -1.93
N GLY A 140 -3.68 0.70 -2.80
CA GLY A 140 -3.44 -0.74 -2.78
C GLY A 140 -2.88 -1.22 -1.45
N ASP A 141 -1.84 -0.56 -0.94
CA ASP A 141 -1.24 -0.85 0.36
C ASP A 141 -2.24 -0.70 1.51
N ALA A 142 -3.07 0.34 1.50
CA ALA A 142 -4.13 0.50 2.49
C ALA A 142 -5.19 -0.60 2.43
N LEU A 143 -5.58 -1.07 1.23
CA LEU A 143 -6.52 -2.19 1.08
C LEU A 143 -5.92 -3.51 1.55
N VAL A 144 -4.63 -3.75 1.26
CA VAL A 144 -3.89 -4.90 1.81
C VAL A 144 -3.88 -4.85 3.33
N HIS A 145 -3.51 -3.72 3.94
CA HIS A 145 -3.52 -3.59 5.39
C HIS A 145 -4.92 -3.76 6.02
N LEU A 146 -5.97 -3.28 5.34
CA LEU A 146 -7.35 -3.44 5.78
C LEU A 146 -7.85 -4.89 5.67
N SER A 147 -7.23 -5.72 4.82
CA SER A 147 -7.61 -7.13 4.69
C SER A 147 -7.28 -7.96 5.94
N PHE A 148 -6.19 -7.64 6.64
CA PHE A 148 -5.73 -8.40 7.80
C PHE A 148 -6.69 -8.38 9.00
N PRO A 149 -7.23 -7.24 9.48
CA PRO A 149 -8.21 -7.28 10.56
C PRO A 149 -9.47 -8.08 10.16
N LEU A 150 -9.88 -8.08 8.88
CA LEU A 150 -10.99 -8.92 8.42
C LEU A 150 -10.63 -10.40 8.43
N LEU A 151 -9.41 -10.75 8.02
CA LEU A 151 -8.90 -12.13 8.08
C LEU A 151 -8.85 -12.62 9.53
N LEU A 152 -8.28 -11.81 10.44
CA LEU A 152 -8.23 -12.11 11.87
C LEU A 152 -9.63 -12.21 12.48
N TYR A 153 -10.59 -11.41 12.01
CA TYR A 153 -11.98 -11.53 12.44
C TYR A 153 -12.62 -12.83 11.93
N ALA A 154 -12.34 -13.22 10.68
CA ALA A 154 -12.81 -14.46 10.08
C ALA A 154 -12.27 -15.70 10.81
N THR A 155 -11.06 -15.65 11.34
CA THR A 155 -10.43 -16.75 12.10
C THR A 155 -10.71 -16.69 13.60
N GLY A 156 -11.46 -15.69 14.08
CA GLY A 156 -11.73 -15.47 15.49
C GLY A 156 -10.51 -15.05 16.31
N MET A 157 -9.43 -14.61 15.64
CA MET A 157 -8.17 -14.18 16.24
C MET A 157 -8.08 -12.67 16.45
N LEU A 158 -9.02 -11.88 15.95
CA LEU A 158 -8.95 -10.42 16.08
C LEU A 158 -9.09 -9.96 17.54
N SER A 159 -8.08 -9.25 18.03
CA SER A 159 -8.18 -8.37 19.20
C SER A 159 -8.24 -6.89 18.77
N SER A 160 -8.61 -6.01 19.71
CA SER A 160 -8.79 -4.58 19.44
C SER A 160 -7.47 -3.86 19.15
N ILE A 161 -6.34 -4.39 19.61
CA ILE A 161 -5.03 -3.77 19.44
C ILE A 161 -4.51 -3.86 18.01
N GLU A 162 -4.87 -4.92 17.28
CA GLU A 162 -4.50 -5.12 15.87
C GLU A 162 -5.16 -4.08 14.97
N LEU A 163 -6.32 -3.52 15.36
CA LEU A 163 -6.97 -2.46 14.60
C LEU A 163 -6.12 -1.18 14.50
N PHE A 164 -5.19 -0.95 15.44
CA PHE A 164 -4.27 0.19 15.34
C PHE A 164 -3.32 0.08 14.15
N GLY A 165 -3.01 -1.13 13.67
CA GLY A 165 -2.14 -1.34 12.52
C GLY A 165 -2.63 -0.70 11.22
N PRO A 166 -3.78 -1.12 10.66
CA PRO A 166 -4.32 -0.52 9.44
C PRO A 166 -4.67 0.96 9.60
N LEU A 167 -5.10 1.39 10.80
CA LEU A 167 -5.34 2.81 11.08
C LEU A 167 -4.05 3.63 11.03
N ALA A 168 -2.98 3.15 11.67
CA ALA A 168 -1.67 3.78 11.62
C ALA A 168 -1.11 3.79 10.20
N ASN A 169 -1.28 2.71 9.44
CA ASN A 169 -0.84 2.63 8.04
C ASN A 169 -1.55 3.68 7.18
N TYR A 170 -2.88 3.75 7.29
CA TYR A 170 -3.68 4.73 6.56
C TYR A 170 -3.28 6.16 6.93
N ALA A 171 -3.13 6.47 8.23
CA ALA A 171 -2.70 7.79 8.68
C ALA A 171 -1.28 8.14 8.17
N PHE A 172 -0.36 7.18 8.21
CA PHE A 172 1.01 7.37 7.74
C PHE A 172 1.05 7.67 6.24
N LEU A 173 0.35 6.85 5.44
CA LEU A 173 0.28 7.03 3.98
C LEU A 173 -0.43 8.31 3.58
N ARG A 174 -1.49 8.71 4.26
CA ARG A 174 -2.29 9.87 3.86
C ARG A 174 -1.71 11.20 4.35
N HIS A 175 -1.16 11.24 5.56
CA HIS A 175 -0.87 12.50 6.24
C HIS A 175 0.61 12.74 6.55
N ILE A 176 1.42 11.70 6.71
CA ILE A 176 2.80 11.83 7.18
C ILE A 176 3.78 11.73 6.02
N GLY A 177 3.97 10.51 5.50
CA GLY A 177 4.89 10.20 4.41
C GLY A 177 4.11 10.10 3.10
N GLY A 178 3.87 8.87 2.66
CA GLY A 178 3.06 8.46 1.50
C GLY A 178 2.71 9.56 0.49
N ASP A 179 1.44 9.96 0.47
CA ASP A 179 0.82 10.85 -0.49
C ASP A 179 1.33 12.30 -0.35
N ARG A 180 1.20 12.88 0.84
CA ARG A 180 1.54 14.29 1.10
C ARG A 180 3.02 14.58 0.84
N GLU A 181 3.92 13.80 1.43
CA GLU A 181 5.36 13.99 1.27
C GLU A 181 5.80 13.79 -0.19
N ASN A 182 5.24 12.78 -0.87
CA ASN A 182 5.56 12.51 -2.27
C ASN A 182 5.12 13.67 -3.18
N GLU A 183 3.91 14.20 -2.98
CA GLU A 183 3.42 15.34 -3.75
C GLU A 183 4.18 16.64 -3.45
N GLU A 184 4.54 16.90 -2.20
CA GLU A 184 5.39 18.05 -1.82
C GLU A 184 6.78 17.96 -2.46
N SER A 185 7.39 16.76 -2.43
CA SER A 185 8.67 16.51 -3.08
C SER A 185 8.59 16.66 -4.60
N GLN A 186 7.52 16.18 -5.24
CA GLN A 186 7.28 16.36 -6.67
C GLN A 186 7.12 17.82 -7.04
N GLU A 187 6.33 18.56 -6.28
CA GLU A 187 6.10 20.00 -6.47
C GLU A 187 7.41 20.79 -6.38
N ALA A 188 8.18 20.61 -5.32
CA ALA A 188 9.47 21.28 -5.16
C ALA A 188 10.44 20.97 -6.31
N ARG A 189 10.47 19.71 -6.76
CA ARG A 189 11.34 19.28 -7.88
C ARG A 189 10.89 19.83 -9.23
N TYR A 190 9.59 19.79 -9.53
CA TYR A 190 9.06 20.23 -10.81
C TYR A 190 9.08 21.76 -10.93
N LEU A 191 8.79 22.49 -9.86
CA LEU A 191 8.94 23.95 -9.83
C LEU A 191 10.36 24.39 -10.21
N LYS A 192 11.38 23.68 -9.73
CA LYS A 192 12.78 24.02 -10.00
C LYS A 192 13.28 23.55 -11.36
N ASN A 193 12.94 22.31 -11.74
CA ASN A 193 13.61 21.62 -12.85
C ASN A 193 12.72 21.41 -14.08
N ASN A 194 11.39 21.48 -13.94
CA ASN A 194 10.46 21.16 -15.02
C ASN A 194 9.07 21.82 -14.83
N PRO A 195 8.94 23.12 -15.19
CA PRO A 195 7.68 23.85 -15.01
C PRO A 195 6.51 23.28 -15.81
N GLU A 196 6.76 22.71 -17.00
CA GLU A 196 5.71 22.08 -17.82
C GLU A 196 5.06 20.91 -17.06
N LYS A 197 5.89 20.02 -16.50
CA LYS A 197 5.41 18.89 -15.67
C LYS A 197 4.72 19.34 -14.39
N LYS A 198 5.08 20.49 -13.82
CA LYS A 198 4.37 21.09 -12.67
C LYS A 198 2.94 21.49 -13.03
N VAL A 199 2.75 22.14 -14.18
CA VAL A 199 1.41 22.53 -14.64
C VAL A 199 0.52 21.29 -14.86
N ASP A 200 1.08 20.21 -15.40
CA ASP A 200 0.34 18.95 -15.55
C ASP A 200 -0.01 18.28 -14.20
N LEU A 201 0.92 18.31 -13.24
CA LEU A 201 0.67 17.84 -11.88
C LEU A 201 -0.49 18.60 -11.23
N ASP A 202 -0.51 19.92 -11.32
CA ASP A 202 -1.58 20.76 -10.73
C ASP A 202 -2.93 20.51 -11.40
N ARG A 203 -2.94 20.36 -12.74
CA ARG A 203 -4.15 19.97 -13.47
C ARG A 203 -4.68 18.63 -12.98
N ASN A 204 -3.81 17.64 -12.80
CA ASN A 204 -4.19 16.33 -12.28
C ASN A 204 -4.74 16.43 -10.84
N ARG A 205 -4.20 17.34 -10.02
CA ARG A 205 -4.65 17.55 -8.64
C ARG A 205 -6.11 18.01 -8.55
N HIS A 206 -6.56 18.83 -9.50
CA HIS A 206 -7.94 19.29 -9.58
C HIS A 206 -8.91 18.24 -10.13
N GLN A 207 -8.43 17.32 -10.97
CA GLN A 207 -9.27 16.34 -11.65
C GLN A 207 -9.49 15.06 -10.84
N ARG A 208 -8.55 14.70 -9.96
CA ARG A 208 -8.54 13.39 -9.30
C ARG A 208 -8.19 13.51 -7.84
N ASN A 209 -8.88 12.73 -7.01
CA ASN A 209 -8.49 12.53 -5.63
C ASN A 209 -7.15 11.79 -5.55
N SER A 210 -6.36 12.09 -4.53
CA SER A 210 -5.06 11.45 -4.36
C SER A 210 -5.15 9.99 -3.92
N PHE A 211 -6.18 9.65 -3.14
CA PHE A 211 -6.24 8.39 -2.40
C PHE A 211 -7.50 7.56 -2.69
N TRP A 212 -8.70 8.15 -2.63
CA TRP A 212 -9.96 7.43 -2.81
C TRP A 212 -10.61 7.75 -4.16
N PRO A 213 -11.03 6.73 -4.93
CA PRO A 213 -11.65 6.98 -6.23
C PRO A 213 -12.99 7.70 -6.05
N ASP A 214 -13.28 8.62 -6.98
CA ASP A 214 -14.58 9.26 -7.06
C ASP A 214 -15.65 8.27 -7.57
N ILE A 215 -16.93 8.48 -7.22
CA ILE A 215 -18.05 7.64 -7.66
C ILE A 215 -18.12 7.56 -9.20
N SER A 216 -17.74 8.64 -9.89
CA SER A 216 -17.65 8.69 -11.36
C SER A 216 -16.71 7.63 -11.96
N GLN A 217 -15.77 7.08 -11.17
CA GLN A 217 -14.86 6.03 -11.61
C GLN A 217 -15.54 4.67 -11.87
N VAL A 218 -16.83 4.52 -11.57
CA VAL A 218 -17.61 3.34 -11.98
C VAL A 218 -17.61 3.13 -13.51
N ARG A 219 -17.41 4.18 -14.29
CA ARG A 219 -17.28 4.10 -15.76
C ARG A 219 -15.86 3.74 -16.22
N ASN A 220 -14.91 3.69 -15.29
CA ASN A 220 -13.51 3.39 -15.59
C ASN A 220 -13.29 1.88 -15.65
N ARG A 221 -12.80 1.37 -16.79
CA ARG A 221 -12.51 -0.06 -16.97
C ARG A 221 -11.55 -0.61 -15.91
N TRP A 222 -10.61 0.20 -15.43
CA TRP A 222 -9.63 -0.25 -14.43
C TRP A 222 -10.25 -0.46 -13.06
N ALA A 223 -11.36 0.21 -12.73
CA ALA A 223 -12.10 -0.07 -11.49
C ALA A 223 -12.62 -1.51 -11.53
N TRP A 224 -13.19 -1.92 -12.65
CA TRP A 224 -13.71 -3.29 -12.85
C TRP A 224 -12.62 -4.34 -12.95
N VAL A 225 -11.46 -4.02 -13.52
CA VAL A 225 -10.30 -4.92 -13.49
C VAL A 225 -9.87 -5.18 -12.05
N VAL A 226 -9.75 -4.14 -11.22
CA VAL A 226 -9.35 -4.27 -9.81
C VAL A 226 -10.39 -5.04 -9.00
N ILE A 227 -11.68 -4.73 -9.17
CA ILE A 227 -12.78 -5.48 -8.56
C ILE A 227 -12.74 -6.95 -9.00
N GLY A 228 -12.51 -7.19 -10.30
CA GLY A 228 -12.39 -8.53 -10.87
C GLY A 228 -11.23 -9.32 -10.26
N CYS A 229 -10.07 -8.69 -10.03
CA CYS A 229 -8.94 -9.30 -9.31
C CYS A 229 -9.32 -9.67 -7.87
N GLY A 230 -10.06 -8.80 -7.18
CA GLY A 230 -10.59 -9.10 -5.85
C GLY A 230 -11.54 -10.30 -5.83
N LEU A 231 -12.53 -10.30 -6.71
CA LEU A 231 -13.49 -11.41 -6.83
C LEU A 231 -12.83 -12.73 -7.23
N ALA A 232 -11.86 -12.69 -8.14
CA ALA A 232 -11.08 -13.85 -8.55
C ALA A 232 -10.29 -14.44 -7.39
N GLY A 233 -9.61 -13.60 -6.60
CA GLY A 233 -8.88 -14.05 -5.41
C GLY A 233 -9.80 -14.74 -4.39
N ALA A 234 -10.95 -14.13 -4.09
CA ALA A 234 -11.94 -14.71 -3.19
C ALA A 234 -12.50 -16.05 -3.71
N ALA A 235 -12.72 -16.17 -5.03
CA ALA A 235 -13.20 -17.40 -5.65
C ALA A 235 -12.14 -18.52 -5.61
N VAL A 236 -10.87 -18.21 -5.89
CA VAL A 236 -9.76 -19.17 -5.80
C VAL A 236 -9.60 -19.70 -4.37
N GLU A 237 -9.69 -18.83 -3.37
CA GLU A 237 -9.64 -19.25 -1.96
C GLU A 237 -10.80 -20.18 -1.62
N LYS A 238 -12.02 -19.82 -2.02
CA LYS A 238 -13.20 -20.66 -1.78
C LYS A 238 -13.06 -22.05 -2.41
N LEU A 239 -12.59 -22.11 -3.66
CA LEU A 239 -12.35 -23.37 -4.36
C LEU A 239 -11.27 -24.21 -3.67
N SER A 240 -10.21 -23.57 -3.18
CA SER A 240 -9.12 -24.25 -2.45
C SER A 240 -9.62 -24.88 -1.15
N ARG A 241 -10.54 -24.22 -0.44
CA ARG A 241 -11.17 -24.77 0.77
C ARG A 241 -12.15 -25.91 0.51
N LEU A 242 -12.76 -25.97 -0.67
CA LEU A 242 -13.67 -27.07 -1.04
C LEU A 242 -12.93 -28.35 -1.44
N ASN A 243 -11.67 -28.24 -1.84
CA ASN A 243 -10.84 -29.35 -2.32
C ASN A 243 -9.94 -29.97 -1.23
N ASN A 244 -9.88 -29.35 -0.04
CA ASN A 244 -9.13 -29.80 1.14
C ASN A 244 -10.08 -30.31 2.23
#